data_AF-A0A803XZ14-F1
#
_entry.id   AF-A0A803XZ14-F1
#
_cell.length_a   1.000
_cell.length_b   1.000
_cell.length_c   1.000
_cell.angle_alpha   90.00
_cell.angle_beta   90.00
_cell.angle_gamma   90.00
#
_symmetry.space_group_name_H-M   'P 1'
#
loop_
_entity.id
_entity.type
_entity.pdbx_description
1 polymer ?
#
loop_
_entity_poly.entity_id
_entity_poly.type
_entity_poly.pdbx_seq_one_letter_code
_entity_poly.pdbx_strand_id
1 'polypeptide(L)'
;MLPNSNNAGHTVVVDSVEYDFHLLPSGIINPKVTAFIGNGVVIHLPGLFEETEKNLKKGKGLEGWEKRLVISDRAHIVFDFHQAADGIQEQQRQEQAGKNLGTTKKGIGPVYSSKAARSGLRMCDLVSDFDEFSERFKVLANQYKAIYPTLEIDIEGELKKLKVSLFLSVK
;
A
#
# COMPACT_ATOMS: atom_id res chain seq x y z
N MET A 1 -7.11 2.27 -11.93
CA MET A 1 -7.75 1.29 -11.01
C MET A 1 -8.75 2.03 -10.14
N LEU A 2 -9.96 1.47 -9.96
CA LEU A 2 -11.07 2.01 -9.17
C LEU A 2 -11.28 1.14 -7.90
N PRO A 3 -12.10 1.56 -6.90
CA PRO A 3 -11.93 1.23 -5.47
C PRO A 3 -12.10 -0.23 -5.00
N ASN A 4 -12.12 -1.23 -5.87
CA ASN A 4 -12.39 -2.60 -5.47
C ASN A 4 -11.22 -3.53 -5.81
N SER A 5 -10.72 -4.17 -4.76
CA SER A 5 -9.78 -5.31 -4.75
C SER A 5 -8.31 -4.99 -5.02
N ASN A 6 -7.60 -4.57 -3.97
CA ASN A 6 -6.14 -4.58 -3.93
C ASN A 6 -5.57 -5.97 -3.54
N ASN A 7 -6.31 -7.03 -3.91
CA ASN A 7 -6.15 -8.35 -3.30
C ASN A 7 -6.38 -9.53 -4.23
N ALA A 8 -6.88 -9.30 -5.45
CA ALA A 8 -6.83 -10.29 -6.51
C ALA A 8 -5.56 -9.99 -7.33
N GLY A 9 -4.58 -10.88 -7.28
CA GLY A 9 -3.44 -10.81 -8.18
C GLY A 9 -3.88 -11.15 -9.60
N HIS A 10 -3.31 -10.51 -10.61
CA HIS A 10 -3.52 -10.85 -12.01
C HIS A 10 -2.18 -11.08 -12.70
N THR A 11 -2.05 -12.26 -13.30
CA THR A 11 -0.87 -12.61 -14.11
C THR A 11 -1.13 -12.27 -15.57
N VAL A 12 -0.18 -11.61 -16.23
CA VAL A 12 -0.22 -11.28 -17.66
C VAL A 12 1.01 -11.87 -18.33
N VAL A 13 0.81 -12.57 -19.45
CA VAL A 13 1.91 -13.14 -20.24
C VAL A 13 2.16 -12.28 -21.47
N VAL A 14 3.39 -11.79 -21.64
CA VAL A 14 3.83 -11.04 -22.83
C VAL A 14 5.15 -11.63 -23.31
N ASP A 15 5.22 -12.01 -24.58
CA ASP A 15 6.42 -12.62 -25.20
C ASP A 15 7.01 -13.77 -24.38
N SER A 16 6.12 -14.65 -23.88
CA SER A 16 6.45 -15.80 -23.02
C SER A 16 7.02 -15.45 -21.63
N VAL A 17 6.92 -14.18 -21.20
CA VAL A 17 7.28 -13.72 -19.86
C VAL A 17 6.01 -13.47 -19.04
N GLU A 18 5.91 -14.08 -17.86
CA GLU A 18 4.76 -13.93 -16.95
C GLU A 18 5.01 -12.80 -15.94
N TYR A 19 4.16 -11.78 -15.93
CA TYR A 19 4.21 -10.65 -14.99
C TYR A 19 3.06 -10.76 -13.99
N ASP A 20 3.36 -10.59 -12.69
CA ASP A 20 2.38 -10.71 -11.61
C ASP A 20 2.07 -9.35 -11.02
N PHE A 21 0.81 -8.96 -11.06
CA PHE A 21 0.40 -7.64 -10.62
C PHE A 21 -0.62 -7.74 -9.48
N HIS A 22 -0.52 -6.82 -8.52
CA HIS A 22 -1.44 -6.70 -7.40
C HIS A 22 -1.86 -5.23 -7.22
N LEU A 23 -0.89 -4.34 -7.05
CA LEU A 23 -1.06 -2.90 -6.86
C LEU A 23 -0.84 -2.14 -8.17
N LEU A 24 0.12 -2.57 -9.00
CA LEU A 24 0.35 -1.95 -10.30
C LEU A 24 -0.81 -2.31 -11.26
N PRO A 25 -1.43 -1.33 -11.94
CA PRO A 25 -2.39 -1.63 -12.99
C PRO A 25 -1.70 -2.40 -14.13
N SER A 26 -2.17 -3.60 -14.50
CA SER A 26 -1.53 -4.45 -15.54
C SER A 26 -1.32 -3.74 -16.87
N GLY A 27 -2.21 -2.80 -17.21
CA GLY A 27 -2.10 -2.01 -18.43
C GLY A 27 -0.76 -1.28 -18.57
N ILE A 28 0.00 -1.09 -17.47
CA ILE A 28 1.35 -0.53 -17.48
C ILE A 28 2.34 -1.36 -18.31
N ILE A 29 2.05 -2.63 -18.58
CA ILE A 29 2.84 -3.49 -19.47
C ILE A 29 2.86 -2.96 -20.91
N ASN A 30 1.84 -2.19 -21.32
CA ASN A 30 1.83 -1.52 -22.62
C ASN A 30 2.59 -0.19 -22.49
N PRO A 31 3.72 0.01 -23.21
CA PRO A 31 4.53 1.22 -23.10
C PRO A 31 3.80 2.50 -23.55
N LYS A 32 2.70 2.37 -24.31
CA LYS A 32 1.86 3.50 -24.77
C LYS A 32 0.81 3.93 -23.76
N VAL A 33 0.64 3.19 -22.66
CA VAL A 33 -0.40 3.43 -21.66
C VAL A 33 0.18 4.14 -20.44
N THR A 34 -0.52 5.18 -19.99
CA THR A 34 -0.37 5.77 -18.66
C THR A 34 -1.24 4.99 -17.68
N ALA A 35 -0.62 4.42 -16.65
CA ALA A 35 -1.31 3.73 -15.58
C ALA A 35 -1.70 4.74 -14.49
N PHE A 36 -2.95 4.65 -14.02
CA PHE A 36 -3.47 5.54 -12.99
C PHE A 36 -4.00 4.76 -11.78
N ILE A 37 -3.48 5.08 -10.60
CA ILE A 37 -4.01 4.62 -9.31
C ILE A 37 -4.90 5.73 -8.74
N GLY A 38 -6.21 5.47 -8.67
CA GLY A 38 -7.19 6.47 -8.25
C GLY A 38 -7.30 6.64 -6.74
N ASN A 39 -7.97 7.71 -6.31
CA ASN A 39 -8.20 8.08 -4.92
C ASN A 39 -8.97 7.04 -4.07
N GLY A 40 -9.66 6.11 -4.74
CA GLY A 40 -10.36 5.00 -4.10
C GLY A 40 -9.43 3.90 -3.59
N VAL A 41 -8.18 3.86 -4.06
CA VAL A 41 -7.21 2.80 -3.75
C VAL A 41 -6.46 3.11 -2.45
N VAL A 42 -6.07 2.04 -1.76
CA VAL A 42 -5.18 2.06 -0.60
C VAL A 42 -3.84 1.46 -1.03
N ILE A 43 -2.73 2.15 -0.76
CA ILE A 43 -1.42 1.85 -1.35
C ILE A 43 -0.42 1.51 -0.26
N HIS A 44 0.13 0.30 -0.29
CA HIS A 44 1.34 -0.03 0.46
C HIS A 44 2.54 0.31 -0.40
N LEU A 45 3.26 1.38 -0.07
CA LEU A 45 4.36 1.89 -0.89
C LEU A 45 5.50 0.86 -1.03
N PRO A 46 6.02 0.23 0.05
CA PRO A 46 7.04 -0.82 -0.09
C PRO A 46 6.57 -1.97 -0.98
N GLY A 47 5.34 -2.45 -0.78
CA GLY A 47 4.77 -3.53 -1.59
C GLY A 47 4.64 -3.17 -3.08
N LEU A 48 4.28 -1.92 -3.41
CA LEU A 48 4.24 -1.43 -4.79
C LEU A 48 5.64 -1.50 -5.43
N PHE A 49 6.68 -1.02 -4.73
CA PHE A 49 8.05 -1.06 -5.26
C PHE A 49 8.57 -2.49 -5.39
N GLU A 50 8.35 -3.34 -4.39
CA GLU A 50 8.74 -4.74 -4.45
C GLU A 50 8.09 -5.49 -5.62
N GLU A 51 6.79 -5.26 -5.85
CA GLU A 51 6.08 -5.81 -7.01
C GLU A 51 6.69 -5.33 -8.32
N THR A 52 7.02 -4.05 -8.40
CA THR A 52 7.62 -3.44 -9.58
C THR A 52 9.01 -4.02 -9.87
N GLU A 53 9.87 -4.09 -8.86
CA GLU A 53 11.21 -4.66 -8.96
C GLU A 53 11.18 -6.16 -9.32
N LYS A 54 10.25 -6.92 -8.75
CA LYS A 54 10.06 -8.33 -9.09
C LYS A 54 9.73 -8.49 -10.57
N ASN A 55 8.81 -7.68 -11.10
CA ASN A 55 8.41 -7.73 -12.50
C ASN A 55 9.49 -7.21 -13.47
N LEU A 56 10.25 -6.17 -13.10
CA LEU A 56 11.38 -5.67 -13.89
C LEU A 56 12.46 -6.73 -14.10
N LYS A 57 12.67 -7.63 -13.13
CA LYS A 57 13.64 -8.74 -13.27
C LYS A 57 13.20 -9.82 -14.25
N LYS A 58 11.91 -9.88 -14.60
CA LYS A 58 11.38 -10.92 -15.50
C LYS A 58 11.55 -10.57 -16.98
N GLY A 59 11.52 -9.29 -17.33
CA GLY A 59 11.66 -8.84 -18.71
C GLY A 59 11.44 -7.33 -18.88
N LYS A 60 11.39 -6.89 -20.14
CA LYS A 60 11.38 -5.47 -20.52
C LYS A 60 10.01 -4.78 -20.41
N GLY A 61 8.96 -5.51 -20.06
CA GLY A 61 7.58 -5.00 -20.10
C GLY A 61 7.31 -3.81 -19.17
N LEU A 62 8.14 -3.59 -18.16
CA LEU A 62 8.05 -2.45 -17.24
C LEU A 62 9.11 -1.37 -17.46
N GLU A 63 9.91 -1.41 -18.53
CA GLU A 63 10.88 -0.35 -18.79
C GLU A 63 10.19 1.04 -18.85
N GLY A 64 10.73 2.01 -18.10
CA GLY A 64 10.23 3.38 -18.02
C GLY A 64 8.83 3.51 -17.38
N TRP A 65 8.42 2.57 -16.54
CA TRP A 65 7.15 2.62 -15.81
C TRP A 65 7.00 3.87 -14.93
N GLU A 66 8.11 4.40 -14.39
CA GLU A 66 8.13 5.55 -13.46
C GLU A 66 7.53 6.80 -14.08
N LYS A 67 7.69 6.96 -15.40
CA LYS A 67 7.16 8.10 -16.18
C LYS A 67 5.69 7.93 -16.56
N ARG A 68 5.16 6.71 -16.40
CA ARG A 68 3.83 6.31 -16.87
C ARG A 68 2.90 5.91 -15.74
N LEU A 69 3.40 5.71 -14.52
CA LEU A 69 2.57 5.54 -13.33
C LEU A 69 2.22 6.91 -12.75
N VAL A 70 0.93 7.14 -12.59
CA VAL A 70 0.39 8.31 -11.91
C VAL A 70 -0.43 7.82 -10.73
N ILE A 71 -0.16 8.41 -9.56
CA ILE A 71 -0.86 8.09 -8.32
C ILE A 71 -1.64 9.33 -7.88
N SER A 72 -2.93 9.15 -7.63
CA SER A 72 -3.76 10.20 -7.03
C SER A 72 -3.23 10.58 -5.66
N ASP A 73 -3.01 11.88 -5.48
CA ASP A 73 -2.70 12.51 -4.19
C ASP A 73 -3.68 12.13 -3.06
N ARG A 74 -4.94 11.82 -3.37
CA ARG A 74 -5.99 11.43 -2.40
C ARG A 74 -6.01 9.94 -2.06
N ALA A 75 -5.17 9.11 -2.68
CA ALA A 75 -5.04 7.70 -2.31
C ALA A 75 -4.51 7.57 -0.87
N HIS A 76 -5.05 6.62 -0.10
CA HIS A 76 -4.63 6.41 1.29
C HIS A 76 -3.42 5.49 1.35
N ILE A 77 -2.54 5.71 2.32
CA ILE A 77 -1.33 4.93 2.51
C ILE A 77 -1.62 3.80 3.50
N VAL A 78 -1.27 2.58 3.10
CA VAL A 78 -1.18 1.42 3.97
C VAL A 78 0.21 1.42 4.59
N PHE A 79 0.26 1.27 5.90
CA PHE A 79 1.49 1.26 6.71
C PHE A 79 1.77 -0.17 7.18
N ASP A 80 2.99 -0.47 7.55
CA ASP A 80 3.39 -1.81 8.00
C ASP A 80 2.59 -2.20 9.26
N PHE A 81 2.33 -1.24 10.16
CA PHE A 81 1.48 -1.47 11.32
C PHE A 81 0.01 -1.74 10.97
N HIS A 82 -0.51 -1.28 9.83
CA HIS A 82 -1.85 -1.65 9.37
C HIS A 82 -1.90 -3.14 9.01
N GLN A 83 -0.84 -3.68 8.38
CA GLN A 83 -0.74 -5.11 8.04
C GLN A 83 -0.63 -5.97 9.30
N ALA A 84 0.23 -5.56 10.24
CA ALA A 84 0.38 -6.24 11.52
C ALA A 84 -0.93 -6.23 12.34
N ALA A 85 -1.64 -5.09 12.39
CA ALA A 85 -2.94 -5.00 13.04
C ALA A 85 -4.01 -5.91 12.41
N ASP A 86 -4.02 -6.06 11.09
CA ASP A 86 -4.92 -6.99 10.37
C ASP A 86 -4.67 -8.45 10.82
N GLY A 87 -3.38 -8.84 10.92
CA GLY A 87 -2.99 -10.15 11.43
C GLY A 87 -3.42 -10.39 12.88
N ILE A 88 -3.24 -9.40 13.75
CA ILE A 88 -3.65 -9.47 15.17
C ILE A 88 -5.18 -9.59 15.28
N GLN A 89 -5.94 -8.78 14.55
CA GLN A 89 -7.41 -8.83 14.56
C GLN A 89 -7.94 -10.21 14.16
N GLU A 90 -7.32 -10.82 13.15
CA GLU A 90 -7.69 -12.15 12.69
C GLU A 90 -7.41 -13.21 13.77
N GLN A 91 -6.21 -13.18 14.37
CA GLN A 91 -5.86 -14.08 15.45
C GLN A 91 -6.81 -13.95 16.66
N GLN A 92 -7.08 -12.72 17.11
CA GLN A 92 -8.00 -12.47 18.22
C GLN A 92 -9.41 -12.99 17.91
N ARG A 93 -9.88 -12.86 16.67
CA ARG A 93 -11.17 -13.39 16.25
C ARG A 93 -11.19 -14.92 16.30
N GLN A 94 -10.12 -15.58 15.87
CA GLN A 94 -10.00 -17.05 16.01
C GLN A 94 -10.11 -17.47 17.48
N GLU A 95 -9.37 -16.80 18.36
CA GLU A 95 -9.29 -17.13 19.79
C GLU A 95 -10.64 -16.90 20.50
N GLN A 96 -11.34 -15.81 20.16
CA GLN A 96 -12.60 -15.45 20.82
C GLN A 96 -13.83 -16.17 20.25
N ALA A 97 -13.89 -16.32 18.92
CA ALA A 97 -15.08 -16.79 18.22
C ALA A 97 -14.90 -18.13 17.51
N GLY A 98 -13.70 -18.74 17.57
CA GLY A 98 -13.35 -19.98 16.88
C GLY A 98 -13.37 -19.85 15.35
N LYS A 99 -13.39 -18.63 14.81
CA LYS A 99 -13.57 -18.35 13.38
C LYS A 99 -12.67 -17.20 12.93
N ASN A 100 -12.17 -17.33 11.71
CA ASN A 100 -11.45 -16.28 10.97
C ASN A 100 -12.32 -15.69 9.86
N LEU A 101 -12.03 -14.45 9.47
CA LEU A 101 -12.63 -13.85 8.27
C LEU A 101 -11.97 -14.33 6.97
N GLY A 102 -10.74 -14.85 7.06
CA GLY A 102 -9.89 -15.13 5.92
C GLY A 102 -9.28 -13.86 5.33
N THR A 103 -8.84 -12.90 6.14
CA THR A 103 -8.19 -11.69 5.61
C THR A 103 -6.85 -12.05 4.96
N THR A 104 -6.42 -11.24 3.98
CA THR A 104 -5.10 -11.44 3.35
C THR A 104 -3.96 -10.82 4.16
N LYS A 105 -4.26 -10.24 5.33
CA LYS A 105 -3.28 -9.63 6.22
C LYS A 105 -2.47 -8.51 5.55
N LYS A 106 -3.03 -7.90 4.50
CA LYS A 106 -2.42 -6.78 3.76
C LYS A 106 -2.82 -5.42 4.34
N GLY A 107 -3.50 -5.36 5.48
CA GLY A 107 -3.83 -4.11 6.16
C GLY A 107 -5.01 -3.36 5.54
N ILE A 108 -5.78 -4.02 4.66
CA ILE A 108 -6.88 -3.39 3.91
C ILE A 108 -8.03 -2.99 4.84
N GLY A 109 -8.43 -3.85 5.76
CA GLY A 109 -9.45 -3.52 6.77
C GLY A 109 -9.02 -2.36 7.68
N PRO A 110 -7.83 -2.44 8.31
CA PRO A 110 -7.30 -1.38 9.14
C PRO A 110 -7.19 -0.02 8.44
N VAL A 111 -6.62 0.06 7.23
CA VAL A 111 -6.50 1.36 6.53
C VAL A 111 -7.86 1.95 6.15
N TYR A 112 -8.85 1.12 5.77
CA TYR A 112 -10.20 1.60 5.49
C TYR A 112 -10.90 2.07 6.77
N SER A 113 -10.60 1.47 7.91
CA SER A 113 -11.06 1.93 9.22
C SER A 113 -10.48 3.30 9.56
N SER A 114 -9.16 3.51 9.36
CA SER A 114 -8.51 4.82 9.50
C SER A 114 -9.08 5.87 8.54
N LYS A 115 -9.40 5.48 7.30
CA LYS A 115 -10.09 6.34 6.32
C LYS A 115 -11.48 6.76 6.82
N ALA A 116 -12.28 5.81 7.31
CA ALA A 116 -13.61 6.10 7.86
C ALA A 116 -13.53 6.98 9.13
N ALA A 117 -12.53 6.75 9.98
CA ALA A 117 -12.25 7.54 11.16
C ALA A 117 -11.68 8.94 10.86
N ARG A 118 -11.29 9.21 9.60
CA ARG A 118 -10.61 10.44 9.16
C ARG A 118 -9.23 10.66 9.83
N SER A 119 -8.61 9.59 10.31
CA SER A 119 -7.26 9.58 10.90
C SER A 119 -6.18 9.06 9.94
N GLY A 120 -6.58 8.42 8.84
CA GLY A 120 -5.66 7.90 7.83
C GLY A 120 -4.87 8.99 7.10
N LEU A 121 -3.68 8.62 6.63
CA LEU A 121 -2.79 9.49 5.86
C LEU A 121 -2.85 9.14 4.37
N ARG A 122 -2.69 10.15 3.53
CA ARG A 122 -2.80 10.07 2.07
C ARG A 122 -1.50 10.45 1.40
N MET A 123 -1.40 10.18 0.10
CA MET A 123 -0.25 10.56 -0.72
C MET A 123 0.03 12.06 -0.69
N CYS A 124 -1.00 12.91 -0.67
CA CYS A 124 -0.87 14.36 -0.55
C CYS A 124 -0.22 14.78 0.77
N ASP A 125 -0.53 14.06 1.86
CA ASP A 125 0.05 14.33 3.17
C ASP A 125 1.55 13.99 3.16
N LEU A 126 1.94 12.88 2.51
CA LEU A 126 3.34 12.44 2.38
C LEU A 126 4.22 13.40 1.56
N VAL A 127 3.70 13.95 0.45
CA VAL A 127 4.51 14.77 -0.48
C VAL A 127 4.50 16.27 -0.17
N SER A 128 3.66 16.73 0.76
CA SER A 128 3.53 18.16 1.09
C SER A 128 4.61 18.62 2.08
N ASP A 129 4.45 18.30 3.36
CA ASP A 129 5.41 18.60 4.42
C ASP A 129 5.73 17.29 5.15
N PHE A 130 6.96 16.82 5.00
CA PHE A 130 7.38 15.54 5.56
C PHE A 130 7.46 15.57 7.09
N ASP A 131 7.72 16.72 7.70
CA ASP A 131 7.79 16.85 9.15
C ASP A 131 6.38 16.82 9.74
N GLU A 132 5.41 17.54 9.13
CA GLU A 132 4.00 17.45 9.51
C GLU A 132 3.45 16.03 9.32
N PHE A 133 3.77 15.40 8.19
CA PHE A 133 3.43 14.00 7.91
C PHE A 133 3.98 13.07 9.00
N SER A 134 5.24 13.25 9.39
CA SER A 134 5.90 12.42 10.39
C SER A 134 5.22 12.52 11.76
N GLU A 135 4.81 13.71 12.18
CA GLU A 135 4.08 13.90 13.42
C GLU A 135 2.70 13.24 13.38
N ARG A 136 1.95 13.42 12.28
CA ARG A 136 0.65 12.76 12.10
C ARG A 136 0.78 11.24 12.03
N PHE A 137 1.85 10.73 11.41
CA PHE A 137 2.17 9.30 11.37
C PHE A 137 2.42 8.74 12.77
N LYS A 138 3.23 9.43 13.59
CA LYS A 138 3.49 9.03 14.98
C LYS A 138 2.20 8.98 15.81
N VAL A 139 1.33 9.98 15.65
CA VAL A 139 0.02 10.01 16.33
C VAL A 139 -0.82 8.79 15.93
N LEU A 140 -0.93 8.49 14.64
CA LEU A 140 -1.67 7.33 14.15
C LEU A 140 -1.05 6.01 14.64
N ALA A 141 0.27 5.85 14.56
CA ALA A 141 0.97 4.67 15.04
C ALA A 141 0.74 4.44 16.55
N ASN A 142 0.78 5.50 17.36
CA ASN A 142 0.52 5.42 18.79
C ASN A 142 -0.95 5.04 19.11
N GLN A 143 -1.91 5.51 18.32
CA GLN A 143 -3.30 5.06 18.44
C GLN A 143 -3.41 3.55 18.18
N TYR A 144 -2.73 3.03 17.15
CA TYR A 144 -2.70 1.60 16.87
C TYR A 144 -2.03 0.80 17.99
N LYS A 145 -0.93 1.28 18.59
CA LYS A 145 -0.32 0.66 19.79
C LYS A 145 -1.26 0.63 20.99
N ALA A 146 -2.05 1.67 21.20
CA ALA A 146 -3.02 1.72 22.29
C ALA A 146 -4.16 0.70 22.11
N ILE A 147 -4.60 0.49 20.86
CA ILE A 147 -5.64 -0.49 20.53
C ILE A 147 -5.08 -1.93 20.57
N TYR A 148 -3.84 -2.11 20.12
CA TYR A 148 -3.16 -3.41 20.03
C TYR A 148 -1.87 -3.37 20.86
N PRO A 149 -1.92 -3.69 22.18
CA PRO A 149 -0.74 -3.57 23.05
C PRO A 149 0.45 -4.45 22.65
N THR A 150 0.21 -5.52 21.88
CA THR A 150 1.24 -6.44 21.37
C THR A 150 1.84 -5.98 20.04
N LEU A 151 1.39 -4.85 19.50
CA LEU A 151 1.85 -4.32 18.22
C LEU A 151 3.18 -3.59 18.39
N GLU A 152 4.24 -4.17 17.83
CA GLU A 152 5.52 -3.50 17.69
C GLU A 152 5.55 -2.68 16.40
N ILE A 153 6.02 -1.42 16.50
CA ILE A 153 6.14 -0.51 15.35
C ILE A 153 7.50 0.18 15.43
N ASP A 154 8.32 -0.04 14.41
CA ASP A 154 9.55 0.70 14.14
C ASP A 154 9.22 2.00 13.40
N ILE A 155 8.85 3.02 14.17
CA ILE A 155 8.40 4.33 13.67
C ILE A 155 9.48 4.97 12.79
N GLU A 156 10.71 5.02 13.28
CA GLU A 156 11.81 5.71 12.60
C GLU A 156 12.24 4.97 11.33
N GLY A 157 12.30 3.63 11.38
CA GLY A 157 12.60 2.82 10.20
C GLY A 157 11.55 2.95 9.12
N GLU A 158 10.26 2.96 9.49
CA GLU A 158 9.16 3.11 8.53
C GLU A 158 9.14 4.51 7.91
N LEU A 159 9.28 5.58 8.70
CA LEU A 159 9.39 6.95 8.20
C LEU A 159 10.58 7.10 7.24
N LYS A 160 11.74 6.50 7.57
CA LYS A 160 12.90 6.52 6.69
C LYS A 160 12.62 5.86 5.34
N LYS A 161 11.95 4.70 5.33
CA LYS A 161 11.55 4.02 4.08
C LYS A 161 10.61 4.91 3.25
N LEU A 162 9.60 5.49 3.88
CA LEU A 162 8.62 6.36 3.23
C LEU A 162 9.27 7.61 2.62
N LYS A 163 10.28 8.18 3.30
CA LYS A 163 11.03 9.33 2.79
C LYS A 163 11.82 8.99 1.51
N VAL A 164 12.41 7.80 1.45
CA VAL A 164 13.15 7.33 0.26
C VAL A 164 12.19 7.08 -0.91
N SER A 165 10.93 6.73 -0.64
CA SER A 165 9.90 6.47 -1.66
C SER A 165 9.35 7.73 -2.37
N LEU A 166 9.79 8.93 -2.02
CA LEU A 166 9.23 10.20 -2.53
C LEU A 166 9.48 10.49 -4.03
N PHE A 167 10.20 9.63 -4.74
CA PHE A 167 10.58 9.85 -6.16
C PHE A 167 9.44 9.66 -7.18
N LEU A 168 8.21 9.35 -6.75
CA LEU A 168 7.08 9.11 -7.64
C LEU A 168 6.39 10.42 -8.07
N SER A 169 5.92 10.45 -9.33
CA SER A 169 5.00 11.51 -9.78
C SER A 169 3.62 11.34 -9.15
N VAL A 170 3.38 12.07 -8.05
CA VAL A 170 2.06 12.24 -7.44
C VAL A 170 1.36 13.41 -8.14
N LYS A 171 0.10 13.22 -8.54
CA LYS A 171 -0.70 14.23 -9.26
C LYS A 171 -2.12 14.34 -8.72
#